data_AF-A0A8D0D2A6-F1
#
_entry.id   AF-A0A8D0D2A6-F1
#
_cell.length_a   1.000
_cell.length_b   1.000
_cell.length_c   1.000
_cell.angle_alpha   90.00
_cell.angle_beta   90.00
_cell.angle_gamma   90.00
#
_symmetry.space_group_name_H-M   'P 1'
#
loop_
_entity.id
_entity.type
_entity.pdbx_description
1 polymer ?
#
loop_
_entity_poly.entity_id
_entity_poly.type
_entity_poly.pdbx_seq_one_letter_code
_entity_poly.pdbx_strand_id
1 'polypeptide(L)'
;MFTLTQTELIFKLKKLNSEINSHNIILEPLCFPEQPADAPSAPGTEPALLCPFCPESVPLQHKDVLLKHLLLEHKLVIADVKLIADLPKYMLYWKGRFLELPLTDFCSVIKTNSTGPVEKQEVYFLLCDVLPEDRDLREKLQQKRLEEVLEQQQQERDDGSFHRLCMFCSEEFTGNRSSLLNHMAREHSFGIGLPDNIVYCDQFLDTLQSKLDNLQCLYCEKTFRDKTTLKDHMRKKAHRRINANNSTYDRFYVINYLELGKTWEEVQSEDDRELLDDEDDDWSDWQAHPVSAVCLFCDHQSETMDQIYTHMKGAHSFDLHHLRTELNLRFYQQVKLVNFIRRQIHQSRCYGCQQTFPSRDEVIRHIVSEGHVMKLPDASTWNQPQYYFPTYENDALLCTLSDSDDDESGERHRGEDVPVIAEDISDLRALKQSSVLKQLLKNRGSSS
;
A
#
# COMPACT_ATOMS: atom_id res chain seq x y z
N MET A 1 13.31 22.73 18.17
CA MET A 1 14.71 23.18 18.15
C MET A 1 15.57 21.92 18.31
N PHE A 2 15.68 21.11 17.26
CA PHE A 2 16.53 19.91 17.28
C PHE A 2 17.91 20.33 16.81
N THR A 3 18.81 20.60 17.75
CA THR A 3 20.21 20.83 17.45
C THR A 3 20.84 19.48 17.12
N LEU A 4 21.08 19.21 15.84
CA LEU A 4 22.03 18.17 15.45
C LEU A 4 23.34 18.42 16.20
N THR A 5 23.84 17.40 16.88
CA THR A 5 25.09 17.56 17.63
C THR A 5 26.23 17.77 16.64
N GLN A 6 27.19 18.65 16.98
CA GLN A 6 28.37 18.91 16.15
C GLN A 6 29.09 17.60 15.74
N THR A 7 28.97 16.56 16.57
CA THR A 7 29.42 15.18 16.34
C THR A 7 28.69 14.46 15.20
N GLU A 8 27.38 14.58 15.06
CA GLU A 8 26.60 13.96 13.97
C GLU A 8 26.89 14.62 12.61
N LEU A 9 27.05 15.95 12.60
CA LEU A 9 27.46 16.72 11.42
C LEU A 9 28.89 16.36 10.97
N ILE A 10 29.82 16.23 11.92
CA ILE A 10 31.19 15.77 11.64
C ILE A 10 31.19 14.31 11.15
N PHE A 11 30.31 13.45 11.66
CA PHE A 11 30.19 12.07 11.19
C PHE A 11 29.65 12.00 9.76
N LYS A 12 28.60 12.76 9.42
CA LYS A 12 28.08 12.88 8.05
C LYS A 12 29.15 13.42 7.08
N LEU A 13 29.89 14.46 7.46
CA LEU A 13 30.99 14.98 6.64
C LEU A 13 32.17 14.01 6.52
N LYS A 14 32.54 13.28 7.58
CA LYS A 14 33.61 12.28 7.51
C LYS A 14 33.23 11.11 6.60
N LYS A 15 31.95 10.70 6.61
CA LYS A 15 31.41 9.69 5.69
C LYS A 15 31.53 10.16 4.24
N LEU A 16 31.02 11.35 3.93
CA LEU A 16 31.12 12.01 2.61
C LEU A 16 32.59 12.22 2.16
N ASN A 17 33.49 12.63 3.06
CA ASN A 17 34.90 12.91 2.72
C ASN A 17 35.77 11.63 2.65
N SER A 18 35.38 10.54 3.32
CA SER A 18 36.01 9.23 3.17
C SER A 18 35.64 8.56 1.84
N GLU A 19 34.41 8.77 1.38
CA GLU A 19 33.93 8.28 0.08
C GLU A 19 34.64 8.98 -1.11
N ILE A 20 35.16 10.19 -0.90
CA ILE A 20 35.87 10.98 -1.93
C ILE A 20 37.36 10.64 -2.04
N ASN A 21 38.00 10.10 -0.97
CA ASN A 21 39.46 9.91 -0.92
C ASN A 21 39.97 8.47 -1.13
N SER A 22 39.09 7.48 -1.28
CA SER A 22 39.49 6.10 -1.58
C SER A 22 39.20 5.74 -3.03
N HIS A 23 40.22 5.83 -3.90
CA HIS A 23 40.21 5.07 -5.16
C HIS A 23 40.44 3.58 -4.85
N ASN A 24 39.34 2.84 -4.66
CA ASN A 24 39.19 1.45 -5.11
C ASN A 24 37.70 1.10 -5.18
N ILE A 25 37.36 0.48 -6.30
CA ILE A 25 36.04 0.13 -6.82
C ILE A 25 35.31 -0.85 -5.88
N ILE A 26 34.00 -0.65 -5.69
CA ILE A 26 32.88 -1.61 -5.44
C ILE A 26 31.89 -1.07 -4.39
N LEU A 27 30.85 -0.38 -4.88
CA LEU A 27 29.41 -0.56 -4.63
C LEU A 27 28.68 0.74 -5.06
N GLU A 28 28.41 0.78 -6.36
CA GLU A 28 27.81 1.89 -7.08
C GLU A 28 26.34 1.53 -7.37
N PRO A 29 25.35 2.27 -6.86
CA PRO A 29 24.03 2.35 -7.46
C PRO A 29 24.05 3.45 -8.53
N LEU A 30 23.99 3.02 -9.78
CA LEU A 30 24.09 3.82 -11.00
C LEU A 30 22.93 4.81 -11.13
N CYS A 31 23.25 6.04 -11.53
CA CYS A 31 22.30 7.02 -12.05
C CYS A 31 21.92 6.73 -13.52
N PHE A 32 20.75 7.21 -13.92
CA PHE A 32 20.14 7.00 -15.23
C PHE A 32 21.04 7.38 -16.43
N PRO A 33 21.18 6.50 -17.44
CA PRO A 33 21.61 6.89 -18.78
C PRO A 33 20.45 7.44 -19.64
N GLU A 34 20.78 8.42 -20.47
CA GLU A 34 19.92 9.25 -21.33
C GLU A 34 19.30 8.53 -22.54
N GLN A 35 18.25 9.15 -23.10
CA GLN A 35 17.65 8.81 -24.39
C GLN A 35 18.60 9.12 -25.58
N PRO A 36 18.63 8.28 -26.63
CA PRO A 36 18.91 8.71 -27.99
C PRO A 36 17.61 9.19 -28.68
N ALA A 37 17.70 10.34 -29.34
CA ALA A 37 16.62 11.03 -30.03
C ALA A 37 16.19 10.36 -31.36
N ASP A 38 14.92 10.55 -31.76
CA ASP A 38 14.55 10.90 -33.13
C ASP A 38 13.07 11.36 -33.25
N ALA A 39 12.85 12.68 -33.45
CA ALA A 39 11.95 13.32 -34.44
C ALA A 39 11.68 14.80 -34.08
N PRO A 40 11.50 15.71 -35.07
CA PRO A 40 11.88 17.11 -34.95
C PRO A 40 10.78 17.98 -34.36
N SER A 41 11.11 18.77 -33.33
CA SER A 41 10.35 19.93 -32.87
C SER A 41 11.32 20.95 -32.24
N ALA A 42 11.02 22.24 -32.40
CA ALA A 42 11.82 23.45 -32.16
C ALA A 42 12.69 23.49 -30.87
N PRO A 43 13.75 24.34 -30.80
CA PRO A 43 14.85 24.19 -29.85
C PRO A 43 14.45 24.58 -28.42
N GLY A 44 14.11 23.58 -27.61
CA GLY A 44 13.99 23.71 -26.17
C GLY A 44 15.35 23.50 -25.52
N THR A 45 15.83 24.51 -24.79
CA THR A 45 17.07 24.47 -24.01
C THR A 45 17.05 23.29 -23.05
N GLU A 46 18.03 22.39 -23.10
CA GLU A 46 18.21 21.38 -22.05
C GLU A 46 18.26 22.07 -20.68
N PRO A 47 17.56 21.57 -19.65
CA PRO A 47 17.54 22.20 -18.35
C PRO A 47 18.95 22.20 -17.75
N ALA A 48 19.56 23.38 -17.68
CA ALA A 48 20.87 23.59 -17.08
C ALA A 48 20.74 23.86 -15.58
N LEU A 49 21.64 23.26 -14.80
CA LEU A 49 21.84 23.60 -13.40
C LEU A 49 22.77 24.80 -13.31
N LEU A 50 22.33 25.83 -12.59
CA LEU A 50 23.10 27.05 -12.37
C LEU A 50 23.73 27.02 -10.98
N CYS A 51 24.98 27.46 -10.87
CA CYS A 51 25.55 27.77 -9.58
C CYS A 51 24.77 28.93 -8.91
N PRO A 52 24.47 28.86 -7.60
CA PRO A 52 23.80 29.95 -6.88
C PRO A 52 24.70 31.18 -6.70
N PHE A 53 26.02 31.01 -6.75
CA PHE A 53 26.99 32.06 -6.40
C PHE A 53 27.76 32.63 -7.57
N CYS A 54 27.81 31.91 -8.70
CA CYS A 54 28.68 32.26 -9.82
C CYS A 54 27.98 31.96 -11.17
N PRO A 55 28.58 32.38 -12.30
CA PRO A 55 27.97 32.19 -13.63
C PRO A 55 28.15 30.77 -14.19
N GLU A 56 28.77 29.84 -13.45
CA GLU A 56 28.91 28.46 -13.91
C GLU A 56 27.54 27.77 -14.06
N SER A 57 27.42 27.01 -15.14
CA SER A 57 26.24 26.22 -15.46
C SER A 57 26.67 24.89 -16.04
N VAL A 58 26.00 23.81 -15.64
CA VAL A 58 26.22 22.48 -16.19
C VAL A 58 24.88 21.87 -16.65
N PRO A 59 24.88 20.98 -17.65
CA PRO A 59 23.70 20.16 -17.94
C PRO A 59 23.29 19.34 -16.72
N LEU A 60 21.99 19.09 -16.55
CA LEU A 60 21.44 18.34 -15.40
C LEU A 60 22.11 16.98 -15.18
N GLN A 61 22.55 16.33 -16.25
CA GLN A 61 23.20 15.01 -16.25
C GLN A 61 24.58 15.06 -15.59
N HIS A 62 25.21 16.22 -15.57
CA HIS A 62 26.51 16.46 -14.95
C HIS A 62 26.37 17.13 -13.57
N LYS A 63 25.26 16.89 -12.85
CA LYS A 63 25.01 17.45 -11.51
C LYS A 63 26.17 17.27 -10.53
N ASP A 64 26.89 16.15 -10.60
CA ASP A 64 28.00 15.85 -9.69
C ASP A 64 29.18 16.81 -9.89
N VAL A 65 29.38 17.29 -11.13
CA VAL A 65 30.37 18.32 -11.45
C VAL A 65 30.02 19.63 -10.73
N LEU A 66 28.74 20.02 -10.73
CA LEU A 66 28.29 21.22 -10.03
C LEU A 66 28.37 21.04 -8.50
N LEU A 67 27.98 19.89 -7.96
CA LEU A 67 28.08 19.63 -6.52
C LEU A 67 29.55 19.69 -6.05
N LYS A 68 30.48 19.17 -6.86
CA LYS A 68 31.92 19.30 -6.61
C LYS A 68 32.38 20.75 -6.67
N HIS A 69 31.91 21.53 -7.64
CA HIS A 69 32.18 22.96 -7.73
C HIS A 69 31.71 23.71 -6.46
N LEU A 70 30.47 23.48 -6.02
CA LEU A 70 29.92 24.09 -4.80
C LEU A 70 30.75 23.76 -3.56
N LEU A 71 31.21 22.50 -3.43
CA LEU A 71 32.02 22.07 -2.31
C LEU A 71 33.41 22.73 -2.30
N LEU A 72 34.09 22.78 -3.45
CA LEU A 72 35.48 23.23 -3.53
C LEU A 72 35.60 24.75 -3.50
N GLU A 73 34.83 25.44 -4.35
CA GLU A 73 34.91 26.89 -4.57
C GLU A 73 34.05 27.68 -3.58
N HIS A 74 32.86 27.17 -3.26
CA HIS A 74 31.88 27.89 -2.43
C HIS A 74 31.72 27.32 -1.02
N LYS A 75 32.41 26.22 -0.69
CA LYS A 75 32.32 25.52 0.60
C LYS A 75 30.88 25.16 1.00
N LEU A 76 29.97 25.03 0.03
CA LEU A 76 28.57 24.67 0.23
C LEU A 76 28.37 23.18 -0.04
N VAL A 77 27.67 22.51 0.86
CA VAL A 77 27.25 21.12 0.73
C VAL A 77 25.73 21.06 0.81
N ILE A 78 25.10 20.37 -0.13
CA ILE A 78 23.67 20.09 -0.11
C ILE A 78 23.50 18.61 0.28
N ALA A 79 22.80 18.36 1.39
CA ALA A 79 22.54 17.01 1.86
C ALA A 79 21.46 16.33 1.02
N ASP A 80 21.61 15.01 0.82
CA ASP A 80 20.58 14.13 0.26
C ASP A 80 19.97 14.65 -1.06
N VAL A 81 20.83 15.09 -1.98
CA VAL A 81 20.43 15.68 -3.27
C VAL A 81 19.50 14.75 -4.08
N LYS A 82 19.63 13.43 -3.90
CA LYS A 82 18.75 12.41 -4.49
C LYS A 82 17.28 12.55 -4.10
N LEU A 83 16.98 13.19 -2.97
CA LEU A 83 15.63 13.41 -2.46
C LEU A 83 14.99 14.70 -2.97
N ILE A 84 15.73 15.52 -3.73
CA ILE A 84 15.22 16.77 -4.26
C ILE A 84 14.45 16.49 -5.55
N ALA A 85 13.15 16.74 -5.52
CA ALA A 85 12.24 16.43 -6.63
C ALA A 85 12.59 17.17 -7.95
N ASP A 86 13.04 18.42 -7.84
CA ASP A 86 13.40 19.29 -8.96
C ASP A 86 14.64 20.12 -8.59
N LEU A 87 15.81 19.59 -8.93
CA LEU A 87 17.10 20.22 -8.62
C LEU A 87 17.28 21.58 -9.32
N PRO A 88 16.93 21.77 -10.61
CA PRO A 88 17.00 23.10 -11.24
C PRO A 88 16.18 24.18 -10.51
N LYS A 89 14.92 23.92 -10.16
CA LYS A 89 14.09 24.88 -9.41
C LYS A 89 14.62 25.12 -8.00
N TYR A 90 15.11 24.07 -7.34
CA TYR A 90 15.76 24.17 -6.03
C TYR A 90 16.97 25.11 -6.06
N MET A 91 17.86 24.93 -7.04
CA MET A 91 19.05 25.78 -7.19
C MET A 91 18.69 27.23 -7.51
N LEU A 92 17.66 27.45 -8.33
CA LEU A 92 17.17 28.79 -8.66
C LEU A 92 16.59 29.51 -7.42
N TYR A 93 15.86 28.80 -6.57
CA TYR A 93 15.33 29.35 -5.32
C TYR A 93 16.47 29.84 -4.42
N TRP A 94 17.45 28.96 -4.15
CA TRP A 94 18.57 29.28 -3.28
C TRP A 94 19.48 30.38 -3.84
N LYS A 95 19.63 30.44 -5.16
CA LYS A 95 20.30 31.56 -5.85
C LYS A 95 19.67 32.91 -5.49
N GLY A 96 18.35 33.00 -5.44
CA GLY A 96 17.66 34.22 -5.02
C GLY A 96 17.88 34.51 -3.54
N ARG A 97 17.68 33.51 -2.68
CA ARG A 97 17.73 33.67 -1.22
C ARG A 97 19.13 34.03 -0.70
N PHE A 98 20.19 33.47 -1.30
CA PHE A 98 21.56 33.80 -0.93
C PHE A 98 22.01 35.21 -1.33
N LEU A 99 21.23 35.93 -2.15
CA LEU A 99 21.46 37.35 -2.43
C LEU A 99 20.86 38.26 -1.36
N GLU A 100 19.89 37.78 -0.59
CA GLU A 100 19.13 38.60 0.36
C GLU A 100 19.75 38.62 1.76
N LEU A 101 20.21 37.46 2.24
CA LEU A 101 20.76 37.27 3.59
C LEU A 101 22.01 36.37 3.55
N PRO A 102 22.91 36.47 4.55
CA PRO A 102 24.11 35.66 4.60
C PRO A 102 23.81 34.17 4.79
N LEU A 103 24.72 33.31 4.31
CA LEU A 103 24.59 31.84 4.37
C LEU A 103 24.41 31.29 5.79
N THR A 104 24.88 32.00 6.81
CA THR A 104 24.73 31.58 8.21
C THR A 104 23.29 31.51 8.69
N ASP A 105 22.38 32.21 8.01
CA ASP A 105 20.96 32.26 8.38
C ASP A 105 20.19 31.09 7.75
N PHE A 106 20.74 30.48 6.69
CA PHE A 106 20.11 29.43 5.90
C PHE A 106 20.80 28.08 5.98
N CYS A 107 22.08 28.05 6.36
CA CYS A 107 22.90 26.86 6.35
C CYS A 107 23.49 26.59 7.74
N SER A 108 23.60 25.31 8.09
CA SER A 108 24.38 24.90 9.26
C SER A 108 25.87 25.12 9.00
N VAL A 109 26.57 25.75 9.94
CA VAL A 109 28.00 26.05 9.81
C VAL A 109 28.83 24.91 10.39
N ILE A 110 29.71 24.34 9.57
CA ILE A 110 30.61 23.25 9.98
C ILE A 110 32.05 23.72 9.90
N LYS A 111 32.75 23.67 11.03
CA LYS A 111 34.18 24.01 11.12
C LYS A 111 35.00 22.73 11.10
N THR A 112 35.85 22.56 10.09
CA THR A 112 36.83 21.47 10.08
C THR A 112 38.01 21.85 10.97
N ASN A 113 38.63 20.84 11.59
CA ASN A 113 39.82 21.03 12.44
C ASN A 113 39.58 21.95 13.65
N SER A 114 38.44 21.80 14.34
CA SER A 114 38.02 22.61 15.48
C SER A 114 39.01 22.65 16.67
N THR A 115 39.96 21.70 16.73
CA THR A 115 41.04 21.64 17.72
C THR A 115 42.42 22.04 17.18
N GLY A 116 42.53 22.41 15.90
CA GLY A 116 43.78 22.80 15.24
C GLY A 116 44.02 24.32 15.21
N PRO A 117 45.20 24.77 14.75
CA PRO A 117 45.52 26.19 14.60
C PRO A 117 44.48 26.92 13.76
N VAL A 118 44.11 28.16 14.14
CA VAL A 118 43.06 28.97 13.48
C VAL A 118 43.27 29.09 11.96
N GLU A 119 44.53 29.13 11.52
CA GLU A 119 44.94 29.23 10.11
C GLU A 119 44.60 27.99 9.27
N LYS A 120 44.27 26.85 9.90
CA LYS A 120 43.89 25.59 9.22
C LYS A 120 42.42 25.21 9.45
N GLN A 121 41.63 26.10 10.05
CA GLN A 121 40.20 25.88 10.24
C GLN A 121 39.46 26.36 8.99
N GLU A 122 38.79 25.44 8.29
CA GLU A 122 37.94 25.79 7.16
C GLU A 122 36.47 25.74 7.58
N VAL A 123 35.67 26.65 7.04
CA VAL A 123 34.24 26.74 7.31
C VAL A 123 33.48 26.23 6.09
N TYR A 124 32.62 25.25 6.30
CA TYR A 124 31.69 24.70 5.32
C TYR A 124 30.26 25.04 5.73
N PHE A 125 29.40 25.27 4.74
CA PHE A 125 27.98 25.53 4.92
C PHE A 125 27.21 24.29 4.46
N LEU A 126 26.37 23.73 5.33
CA LEU A 126 25.52 22.59 5.01
C LEU A 126 24.06 23.02 4.91
N LEU A 127 23.47 22.72 3.77
CA LEU A 127 22.05 22.88 3.50
C LEU A 127 21.38 21.50 3.57
N CYS A 128 20.42 21.34 4.48
CA CYS A 128 19.76 20.06 4.72
C CYS A 128 18.30 20.23 5.17
N ASP A 129 17.56 19.14 5.06
CA ASP A 129 16.15 18.95 5.44
C ASP A 129 15.83 19.18 6.93
N VAL A 130 16.84 19.24 7.80
CA VAL A 130 16.66 19.64 9.21
C VAL A 130 16.38 21.15 9.33
N LEU A 131 16.76 21.93 8.32
CA LEU A 131 16.54 23.38 8.29
C LEU A 131 15.13 23.66 7.78
N PRO A 132 14.30 24.45 8.51
CA PRO A 132 12.89 24.63 8.17
C PRO A 132 12.65 25.09 6.74
N GLU A 133 13.37 26.11 6.28
CA GLU A 133 13.19 26.66 4.93
C GLU A 133 13.60 25.67 3.83
N ASP A 134 14.67 24.88 4.05
CA ASP A 134 15.08 23.86 3.08
C ASP A 134 14.09 22.71 3.01
N ARG A 135 13.57 22.28 4.17
CA ARG A 135 12.53 21.26 4.25
C ARG A 135 11.25 21.70 3.54
N ASP A 136 10.75 22.89 3.86
CA ASP A 136 9.53 23.43 3.28
C ASP A 136 9.66 23.58 1.75
N LEU A 137 10.85 23.96 1.25
CA LEU A 137 11.12 24.02 -0.18
C LEU A 137 11.11 22.62 -0.84
N ARG A 138 11.76 21.62 -0.23
CA ARG A 138 11.78 20.24 -0.73
C ARG A 138 10.36 19.67 -0.78
N GLU A 139 9.58 19.86 0.28
CA GLU A 139 8.16 19.48 0.37
C GLU A 139 7.34 20.15 -0.73
N LYS A 140 7.51 21.46 -0.94
CA LYS A 140 6.79 22.19 -1.99
C LYS A 140 7.12 21.71 -3.40
N LEU A 141 8.40 21.43 -3.68
CA LEU A 141 8.82 20.90 -4.98
C LEU A 141 8.30 19.47 -5.20
N GLN A 142 8.30 18.64 -4.16
CA GLN A 142 7.73 17.30 -4.21
C GLN A 142 6.21 17.35 -4.43
N GLN A 143 5.49 18.17 -3.67
CA GLN A 143 4.05 18.34 -3.82
C GLN A 143 3.69 18.76 -5.24
N LYS A 144 4.40 19.74 -5.80
CA LYS A 144 4.18 20.16 -7.18
C LYS A 144 4.41 19.02 -8.18
N ARG A 145 5.47 18.23 -8.00
CA ARG A 145 5.75 17.07 -8.85
C ARG A 145 4.65 16.00 -8.72
N LEU A 146 4.16 15.76 -7.51
CA LEU A 146 3.06 14.83 -7.26
C LEU A 146 1.76 15.30 -7.94
N GLU A 147 1.43 16.59 -7.84
CA GLU A 147 0.28 17.18 -8.54
C GLU A 147 0.37 16.96 -10.06
N GLU A 148 1.53 17.24 -10.68
CA GLU A 148 1.77 17.01 -12.11
C GLU A 148 1.61 15.53 -12.49
N VAL A 149 2.09 14.61 -11.65
CA VAL A 149 1.99 13.16 -11.88
C VAL A 149 0.56 12.64 -11.73
N LEU A 150 -0.20 13.15 -10.76
CA LEU A 150 -1.61 12.79 -10.58
C LEU A 150 -2.49 13.34 -11.71
N GLU A 151 -2.18 14.53 -12.21
CA GLU A 151 -2.85 15.08 -13.40
C GLU A 151 -2.56 14.20 -14.64
N GLN A 152 -1.31 13.81 -14.85
CA GLN A 152 -0.94 12.87 -15.92
C GLN A 152 -1.67 11.52 -15.75
N GLN A 153 -1.70 10.97 -14.54
CA GLN A 153 -2.41 9.73 -14.24
C GLN A 153 -3.89 9.84 -14.62
N GLN A 154 -4.55 10.93 -14.24
CA GLN A 154 -5.96 11.16 -14.55
C GLN A 154 -6.18 11.30 -16.06
N GLN A 155 -5.30 12.01 -16.76
CA GLN A 155 -5.34 12.11 -18.22
C GLN A 155 -5.24 10.73 -18.89
N GLU A 156 -4.33 9.87 -18.44
CA GLU A 156 -4.16 8.52 -18.98
C GLU A 156 -5.32 7.57 -18.61
N ARG A 157 -6.05 7.84 -17.53
CA ARG A 157 -7.27 7.11 -17.16
C ARG A 157 -8.45 7.50 -18.05
N ASP A 158 -8.53 8.77 -18.42
CA ASP A 158 -9.60 9.29 -19.28
C ASP A 158 -9.28 9.13 -20.78
N ASP A 159 -8.04 8.80 -21.12
CA ASP A 159 -7.63 8.55 -22.50
C ASP A 159 -8.33 7.30 -23.07
N GLY A 160 -9.08 7.54 -24.14
CA GLY A 160 -9.74 6.52 -24.96
C GLY A 160 -9.11 6.35 -26.35
N SER A 161 -8.00 7.04 -26.62
CA SER A 161 -7.28 7.00 -27.90
C SER A 161 -6.06 6.07 -27.87
N PHE A 162 -5.83 5.38 -26.76
CA PHE A 162 -4.74 4.41 -26.62
C PHE A 162 -4.83 3.34 -27.70
N HIS A 163 -3.71 3.07 -28.35
CA HIS A 163 -3.60 2.08 -29.41
C HIS A 163 -2.22 1.42 -29.38
N ARG A 164 -2.18 0.11 -29.11
CA ARG A 164 -0.92 -0.63 -29.07
C ARG A 164 -1.10 -2.14 -29.25
N LEU A 165 -0.10 -2.80 -29.84
CA LEU A 165 0.01 -4.26 -29.88
C LEU A 165 0.58 -4.81 -28.57
N CYS A 166 0.10 -5.98 -28.15
CA CYS A 166 0.72 -6.69 -27.03
C CYS A 166 2.13 -7.18 -27.39
N MET A 167 3.11 -6.95 -26.50
CA MET A 167 4.51 -7.32 -26.73
C MET A 167 4.78 -8.84 -26.71
N PHE A 168 3.84 -9.63 -26.19
CA PHE A 168 4.00 -11.08 -26.04
C PHE A 168 3.22 -11.90 -27.10
N CYS A 169 2.11 -11.37 -27.61
CA CYS A 169 1.24 -11.98 -28.61
C CYS A 169 1.03 -11.06 -29.83
N SER A 170 -0.01 -11.32 -30.63
CA SER A 170 -0.33 -10.53 -31.83
C SER A 170 -1.68 -9.81 -31.71
N GLU A 171 -2.22 -9.72 -30.49
CA GLU A 171 -3.46 -9.00 -30.23
C GLU A 171 -3.23 -7.49 -30.18
N GLU A 172 -4.20 -6.76 -30.72
CA GLU A 172 -4.22 -5.31 -30.83
C GLU A 172 -5.23 -4.73 -29.85
N PHE A 173 -4.80 -3.71 -29.11
CA PHE A 173 -5.61 -3.08 -28.07
C PHE A 173 -5.88 -1.63 -28.46
N THR A 174 -7.16 -1.25 -28.41
CA THR A 174 -7.63 0.12 -28.63
C THR A 174 -8.52 0.56 -27.47
N GLY A 175 -8.64 1.86 -27.24
CA GLY A 175 -9.47 2.42 -26.19
C GLY A 175 -8.64 2.87 -24.99
N ASN A 176 -8.74 2.17 -23.86
CA ASN A 176 -7.97 2.50 -22.65
C ASN A 176 -6.79 1.55 -22.44
N ARG A 177 -5.67 2.08 -21.94
CA ARG A 177 -4.46 1.32 -21.60
C ARG A 177 -4.71 0.15 -20.65
N SER A 178 -5.73 0.22 -19.79
CA SER A 178 -6.06 -0.84 -18.84
C SER A 178 -6.35 -2.18 -19.53
N SER A 179 -6.91 -2.14 -20.75
CA SER A 179 -7.24 -3.35 -21.51
C SER A 179 -5.99 -4.16 -21.84
N LEU A 180 -4.92 -3.50 -22.30
CA LEU A 180 -3.64 -4.15 -22.60
C LEU A 180 -2.97 -4.67 -21.33
N LEU A 181 -2.91 -3.85 -20.28
CA LEU A 181 -2.24 -4.22 -19.02
C LEU A 181 -2.94 -5.40 -18.34
N ASN A 182 -4.27 -5.42 -18.33
CA ASN A 182 -5.05 -6.54 -17.80
C ASN A 182 -4.91 -7.80 -18.66
N HIS A 183 -4.81 -7.67 -19.98
CA HIS A 183 -4.53 -8.80 -20.87
C HIS A 183 -3.14 -9.40 -20.58
N MET A 184 -2.10 -8.57 -20.45
CA MET A 184 -0.75 -9.03 -20.09
C MET A 184 -0.75 -9.81 -18.77
N ALA A 185 -1.50 -9.34 -17.76
CA ALA A 185 -1.63 -10.01 -16.48
C ALA A 185 -2.41 -11.33 -16.56
N ARG A 186 -3.49 -11.40 -17.35
CA ARG A 186 -4.36 -12.59 -17.42
C ARG A 186 -3.85 -13.66 -18.38
N GLU A 187 -3.60 -13.29 -19.64
CA GLU A 187 -3.27 -14.22 -20.72
C GLU A 187 -1.79 -14.61 -20.76
N HIS A 188 -0.91 -13.72 -20.27
CA HIS A 188 0.53 -13.97 -20.21
C HIS A 188 1.06 -14.17 -18.81
N SER A 189 0.18 -14.04 -17.80
CA SER A 189 0.56 -14.05 -16.39
C SER A 189 1.71 -13.08 -16.09
N PHE A 190 1.82 -11.98 -16.85
CA PHE A 190 2.87 -10.99 -16.70
C PHE A 190 2.31 -9.78 -15.96
N GLY A 191 2.51 -9.75 -14.65
CA GLY A 191 1.99 -8.71 -13.76
C GLY A 191 3.00 -7.59 -13.56
N ILE A 192 2.61 -6.37 -13.93
CA ILE A 192 3.41 -5.14 -13.73
C ILE A 192 2.74 -4.14 -12.78
N GLY A 193 1.71 -4.57 -12.06
CA GLY A 193 0.90 -3.73 -11.17
C GLY A 193 -0.47 -3.38 -11.75
N LEU A 194 -1.28 -2.70 -10.96
CA LEU A 194 -2.61 -2.24 -11.38
C LEU A 194 -2.47 -1.13 -12.44
N PRO A 195 -3.30 -1.11 -13.50
CA PRO A 195 -3.31 -0.05 -14.50
C PRO A 195 -3.44 1.35 -13.91
N ASP A 196 -4.16 1.45 -12.80
CA ASP A 196 -4.40 2.69 -12.07
C ASP A 196 -3.13 3.22 -11.41
N ASN A 197 -2.20 2.36 -10.98
CA ASN A 197 -1.01 2.78 -10.24
C ASN A 197 0.18 3.10 -11.16
N ILE A 198 0.00 2.96 -12.47
CA ILE A 198 1.03 3.21 -13.48
C ILE A 198 0.84 4.61 -14.08
N VAL A 199 1.93 5.35 -14.23
CA VAL A 199 1.99 6.67 -14.90
C VAL A 199 3.03 6.66 -16.01
N TYR A 200 2.83 7.51 -17.01
CA TYR A 200 3.66 7.55 -18.23
C TYR A 200 3.66 6.18 -18.93
N CYS A 201 2.46 5.62 -19.12
CA CYS A 201 2.29 4.22 -19.53
C CYS A 201 2.91 3.92 -20.90
N ASP A 202 2.84 4.85 -21.84
CA ASP A 202 3.47 4.67 -23.16
C ASP A 202 4.99 4.55 -23.04
N GLN A 203 5.61 5.45 -22.28
CA GLN A 203 7.06 5.42 -22.02
C GLN A 203 7.48 4.15 -21.27
N PHE A 204 6.64 3.70 -20.33
CA PHE A 204 6.89 2.46 -19.61
C PHE A 204 6.88 1.26 -20.56
N LEU A 205 5.83 1.13 -21.36
CA LEU A 205 5.69 0.05 -22.33
C LEU A 205 6.78 0.11 -23.42
N ASP A 206 7.22 1.30 -23.84
CA ASP A 206 8.35 1.49 -24.75
C ASP A 206 9.66 1.01 -24.13
N THR A 207 9.87 1.31 -22.85
CA THR A 207 11.04 0.83 -22.10
C THR A 207 11.06 -0.70 -22.03
N LEU A 208 9.91 -1.32 -21.75
CA LEU A 208 9.80 -2.79 -21.72
C LEU A 208 10.01 -3.40 -23.10
N GLN A 209 9.40 -2.81 -24.13
CA GLN A 209 9.54 -3.25 -25.52
C GLN A 209 11.00 -3.18 -25.98
N SER A 210 11.69 -2.06 -25.72
CA SER A 210 13.10 -1.87 -26.03
C SER A 210 13.99 -2.93 -25.37
N LYS A 211 13.74 -3.26 -24.09
CA LYS A 211 14.49 -4.33 -23.42
C LYS A 211 14.24 -5.70 -24.06
N LEU A 212 13.00 -6.01 -24.45
CA LEU A 212 12.69 -7.26 -25.15
C LEU A 212 13.32 -7.32 -26.55
N ASP A 213 13.36 -6.21 -27.27
CA ASP A 213 13.99 -6.11 -28.59
C ASP A 213 15.51 -6.23 -28.51
N ASN A 214 16.11 -5.74 -27.42
CA ASN A 214 17.51 -5.96 -27.05
C ASN A 214 17.78 -7.37 -26.49
N LEU A 215 16.80 -8.27 -26.58
CA LEU A 215 16.86 -9.65 -26.11
C LEU A 215 17.20 -9.76 -24.62
N GLN A 216 16.79 -8.77 -23.82
CA GLN A 216 17.02 -8.70 -22.39
C GLN A 216 15.78 -9.17 -21.62
N CYS A 217 15.99 -10.04 -20.62
CA CYS A 217 14.92 -10.47 -19.71
C CYS A 217 14.55 -9.34 -18.73
N LEU A 218 13.25 -9.05 -18.62
CA LEU A 218 12.73 -7.98 -17.77
C LEU A 218 12.90 -8.23 -16.26
N TYR A 219 13.06 -9.49 -15.84
CA TYR A 219 13.22 -9.87 -14.44
C TYR A 219 14.68 -10.03 -14.01
N CYS A 220 15.45 -10.82 -14.75
CA CYS A 220 16.82 -11.17 -14.37
C CYS A 220 17.89 -10.37 -15.12
N GLU A 221 17.47 -9.51 -16.06
CA GLU A 221 18.30 -8.58 -16.84
C GLU A 221 19.40 -9.23 -17.71
N LYS A 222 19.39 -10.56 -17.81
CA LYS A 222 20.27 -11.30 -18.71
C LYS A 222 19.88 -11.08 -20.16
N THR A 223 20.88 -10.96 -21.03
CA THR A 223 20.71 -10.87 -22.48
C THR A 223 20.82 -12.26 -23.13
N PHE A 224 20.07 -12.45 -24.21
CA PHE A 224 19.94 -13.73 -24.92
C PHE A 224 20.33 -13.59 -26.38
N ARG A 225 20.57 -14.73 -27.04
CA ARG A 225 21.04 -14.76 -28.43
C ARG A 225 19.92 -14.54 -29.44
N ASP A 226 18.70 -14.95 -29.09
CA ASP A 226 17.53 -14.82 -29.96
C ASP A 226 16.22 -14.70 -29.16
N LYS A 227 15.16 -14.25 -29.83
CA LYS A 227 13.83 -14.03 -29.22
C LYS A 227 13.20 -15.33 -28.71
N THR A 228 13.50 -16.45 -29.36
CA THR A 228 12.98 -17.77 -28.97
C THR A 228 13.55 -18.24 -27.63
N THR A 229 14.87 -18.13 -27.44
CA THR A 229 15.55 -18.49 -26.20
C THR A 229 15.16 -17.58 -25.05
N LEU A 230 14.96 -16.29 -25.31
CA LEU A 230 14.42 -15.36 -24.31
C LEU A 230 13.00 -15.75 -23.87
N LYS A 231 12.08 -15.99 -24.82
CA LYS A 231 10.71 -16.42 -24.51
C LYS A 231 10.68 -17.73 -23.73
N ASP A 232 11.50 -18.70 -24.13
CA ASP A 232 11.63 -19.98 -23.45
C ASP A 232 12.19 -19.82 -22.04
N HIS A 233 13.19 -18.95 -21.87
CA HIS A 233 13.76 -18.62 -20.57
C HIS A 233 12.71 -18.03 -19.63
N MET A 234 11.98 -17.00 -20.07
CA MET A 234 10.95 -16.34 -19.27
C MET A 234 9.83 -17.31 -18.89
N ARG A 235 9.43 -18.20 -19.80
CA ARG A 235 8.43 -19.25 -19.54
C ARG A 235 8.92 -20.29 -18.54
N LYS A 236 10.08 -20.92 -18.78
CA LYS A 236 10.62 -22.02 -17.97
C LYS A 236 10.99 -21.59 -16.55
N LYS A 237 11.52 -20.36 -16.40
CA LYS A 237 11.90 -19.81 -15.10
C LYS A 237 10.80 -18.99 -14.42
N ALA A 238 9.61 -18.93 -15.02
CA ALA A 238 8.49 -18.13 -14.54
C ALA A 238 8.88 -16.67 -14.21
N HIS A 239 9.72 -16.06 -15.05
CA HIS A 239 10.06 -14.64 -14.96
C HIS A 239 8.91 -13.79 -15.49
N ARG A 240 7.88 -13.70 -14.66
CA ARG A 240 6.56 -13.12 -14.94
C ARG A 240 6.39 -11.70 -14.41
N ARG A 241 7.46 -11.13 -13.87
CA ARG A 241 7.49 -9.80 -13.25
C ARG A 241 8.67 -9.02 -13.79
N ILE A 242 8.67 -7.71 -13.59
CA ILE A 242 9.85 -6.88 -13.77
C ILE A 242 10.80 -7.02 -12.57
N ASN A 243 12.06 -6.68 -12.76
CA ASN A 243 13.02 -6.63 -11.66
C ASN A 243 12.65 -5.52 -10.67
N ALA A 244 12.30 -5.90 -9.43
CA ALA A 244 11.97 -5.00 -8.34
C ALA A 244 13.14 -4.05 -8.02
N ASN A 245 14.35 -4.58 -7.99
CA ASN A 245 15.55 -3.83 -7.60
C ASN A 245 16.02 -2.84 -8.68
N ASN A 246 15.34 -2.78 -9.83
CA ASN A 246 15.69 -1.86 -10.90
C ASN A 246 14.92 -0.55 -10.73
N SER A 247 15.58 0.42 -10.09
CA SER A 247 15.05 1.76 -9.84
C SER A 247 14.69 2.53 -11.11
N THR A 248 15.08 2.05 -12.30
CA THR A 248 14.65 2.68 -13.54
C THR A 248 13.15 2.63 -13.77
N TYR A 249 12.48 1.66 -13.16
CA TYR A 249 11.03 1.51 -13.25
C TYR A 249 10.27 2.35 -12.24
N ASP A 250 10.91 2.80 -11.16
CA ASP A 250 10.26 3.52 -10.06
C ASP A 250 9.48 4.75 -10.53
N ARG A 251 10.01 5.44 -11.55
CA ARG A 251 9.35 6.62 -12.15
C ARG A 251 7.97 6.35 -12.72
N PHE A 252 7.64 5.10 -13.05
CA PHE A 252 6.37 4.74 -13.67
C PHE A 252 5.30 4.36 -12.64
N TYR A 253 5.63 4.34 -11.35
CA TYR A 253 4.70 3.97 -10.29
C TYR A 253 4.35 5.18 -9.42
N VAL A 254 3.05 5.45 -9.27
CA VAL A 254 2.54 6.63 -8.54
C VAL A 254 2.97 6.63 -7.07
N ILE A 255 3.10 5.45 -6.46
CA ILE A 255 3.50 5.31 -5.05
C ILE A 255 4.85 5.96 -4.76
N ASN A 256 5.78 5.97 -5.73
CA ASN A 256 7.11 6.59 -5.60
C ASN A 256 7.09 8.13 -5.58
N TYR A 257 5.91 8.74 -5.71
CA TYR A 257 5.73 10.19 -5.67
C TYR A 257 5.02 10.66 -4.40
N LEU A 258 4.47 9.74 -3.59
CA LEU A 258 3.64 10.07 -2.43
C LEU A 258 4.46 10.59 -1.24
N GLU A 259 5.64 10.01 -0.98
CA GLU A 259 6.43 10.33 0.21
C GLU A 259 7.87 10.78 -0.10
N LEU A 260 8.36 11.74 0.69
CA LEU A 260 9.72 12.28 0.59
C LEU A 260 10.74 11.22 1.01
N GLY A 261 11.46 10.72 0.03
CA GLY A 261 12.63 9.88 0.24
C GLY A 261 12.36 8.47 0.72
N LYS A 262 11.14 7.97 0.45
CA LYS A 262 10.82 6.55 0.58
C LYS A 262 10.68 5.92 -0.80
N THR A 263 11.41 4.84 -1.04
CA THR A 263 11.19 3.99 -2.23
C THR A 263 9.86 3.24 -2.10
N TRP A 264 9.30 2.72 -3.19
CA TRP A 264 8.13 1.84 -3.12
C TRP A 264 8.40 0.61 -2.22
N GLU A 265 9.65 0.15 -2.12
CA GLU A 265 10.05 -0.90 -1.17
C GLU A 265 9.93 -0.41 0.27
N GLU A 266 10.30 0.85 0.55
CA GLU A 266 10.16 1.45 1.88
C GLU A 266 8.70 1.73 2.21
N VAL A 267 7.91 2.27 1.29
CA VAL A 267 6.46 2.51 1.46
C VAL A 267 5.69 1.19 1.56
N GLN A 268 5.99 0.19 0.71
CA GLN A 268 5.39 -1.13 0.82
C GLN A 268 5.90 -1.82 2.09
N SER A 269 7.16 -1.64 2.50
CA SER A 269 7.62 -2.12 3.79
C SER A 269 7.08 -1.33 4.97
N GLU A 270 6.41 -0.20 4.77
CA GLU A 270 5.77 0.57 5.84
C GLU A 270 4.31 0.18 5.95
N ASP A 271 3.64 -0.04 4.83
CA ASP A 271 2.34 -0.72 4.76
C ASP A 271 2.47 -2.17 5.25
N ASP A 272 3.59 -2.83 4.90
CA ASP A 272 4.01 -4.13 5.43
C ASP A 272 4.75 -4.00 6.77
N ARG A 273 5.11 -2.83 7.32
CA ARG A 273 5.58 -2.71 8.74
C ARG A 273 4.43 -2.36 9.67
N GLU A 274 3.33 -1.81 9.15
CA GLU A 274 2.01 -1.83 9.80
C GLU A 274 1.37 -3.23 9.75
N LEU A 275 1.87 -4.14 8.89
CA LEU A 275 1.44 -5.54 8.82
C LEU A 275 2.50 -6.59 9.25
N LEU A 276 3.78 -6.21 9.42
CA LEU A 276 4.90 -7.10 9.75
C LEU A 276 5.84 -6.48 10.81
N ASP A 277 5.27 -5.88 11.85
CA ASP A 277 5.95 -5.83 13.15
C ASP A 277 5.04 -6.46 14.20
N ASP A 278 4.83 -7.78 14.08
CA ASP A 278 4.46 -8.60 15.24
C ASP A 278 4.81 -10.09 15.03
N GLU A 279 6.10 -10.40 14.92
CA GLU A 279 6.62 -11.73 15.30
C GLU A 279 7.93 -11.55 16.07
N ASP A 280 7.85 -10.89 17.24
CA ASP A 280 8.32 -11.44 18.52
C ASP A 280 7.98 -10.46 19.67
N ASP A 281 6.76 -10.61 20.18
CA ASP A 281 6.52 -10.95 21.59
C ASP A 281 7.14 -10.03 22.66
N ASP A 282 6.61 -8.81 22.76
CA ASP A 282 6.42 -8.16 24.08
C ASP A 282 4.97 -7.66 24.22
N TRP A 283 4.04 -8.62 24.21
CA TRP A 283 2.61 -8.45 24.48
C TRP A 283 2.31 -8.15 25.97
N SER A 284 3.26 -7.62 26.75
CA SER A 284 3.05 -7.43 28.19
C SER A 284 2.26 -6.14 28.54
N ASP A 285 2.03 -5.24 27.58
CA ASP A 285 1.37 -3.93 27.85
C ASP A 285 0.05 -3.68 27.07
N TRP A 286 -0.32 -4.53 26.10
CA TRP A 286 -1.71 -4.59 25.62
C TRP A 286 -2.51 -5.49 26.56
N GLN A 287 -3.24 -4.88 27.50
CA GLN A 287 -4.32 -5.60 28.16
C GLN A 287 -5.38 -5.93 27.11
N ALA A 288 -5.27 -7.12 26.51
CA ALA A 288 -6.35 -7.77 25.81
C ALA A 288 -7.58 -7.68 26.73
N HIS A 289 -8.56 -6.84 26.36
CA HIS A 289 -9.81 -6.86 27.07
C HIS A 289 -10.39 -8.26 26.82
N PRO A 290 -10.60 -9.09 27.85
CA PRO A 290 -11.03 -10.46 27.66
C PRO A 290 -12.37 -10.48 26.90
N VAL A 291 -12.32 -10.90 25.64
CA VAL A 291 -13.48 -11.00 24.75
C VAL A 291 -14.32 -12.18 25.25
N SER A 292 -15.31 -11.88 26.10
CA SER A 292 -16.09 -12.90 26.80
C SER A 292 -17.25 -13.41 25.92
N ALA A 293 -17.41 -14.73 25.85
CA ALA A 293 -18.53 -15.36 25.16
C ALA A 293 -19.82 -15.22 25.97
N VAL A 294 -20.87 -14.69 25.34
CA VAL A 294 -22.18 -14.47 25.97
C VAL A 294 -23.12 -15.65 25.68
N CYS A 295 -23.82 -16.12 26.71
CA CYS A 295 -24.79 -17.20 26.60
C CYS A 295 -25.93 -16.88 25.61
N LEU A 296 -26.52 -17.91 24.97
CA LEU A 296 -27.66 -17.76 24.07
C LEU A 296 -28.95 -17.34 24.79
N PHE A 297 -29.09 -17.73 26.06
CA PHE A 297 -30.36 -17.62 26.79
C PHE A 297 -30.32 -16.51 27.85
N CYS A 298 -29.19 -16.26 28.52
CA CYS A 298 -29.08 -15.24 29.58
C CYS A 298 -27.90 -14.28 29.35
N ASP A 299 -27.65 -13.39 30.31
CA ASP A 299 -26.58 -12.38 30.24
C ASP A 299 -25.26 -12.87 30.83
N HIS A 300 -25.14 -14.18 31.11
CA HIS A 300 -23.89 -14.78 31.58
C HIS A 300 -22.82 -14.71 30.50
N GLN A 301 -21.62 -14.30 30.91
CA GLN A 301 -20.44 -14.20 30.07
C GLN A 301 -19.35 -15.12 30.64
N SER A 302 -18.60 -15.76 29.76
CA SER A 302 -17.48 -16.61 30.15
C SER A 302 -16.26 -16.32 29.28
N GLU A 303 -15.08 -16.41 29.89
CA GLU A 303 -13.80 -16.17 29.20
C GLU A 303 -13.38 -17.37 28.35
N THR A 304 -13.89 -18.56 28.65
CA THR A 304 -13.56 -19.79 27.91
C THR A 304 -14.80 -20.50 27.35
N MET A 305 -14.59 -21.21 26.24
CA MET A 305 -15.65 -21.96 25.56
C MET A 305 -16.19 -23.12 26.41
N ASP A 306 -15.33 -23.80 27.15
CA ASP A 306 -15.76 -24.89 28.03
C ASP A 306 -16.68 -24.40 29.14
N GLN A 307 -16.41 -23.19 29.67
CA GLN A 307 -17.25 -22.57 30.68
C GLN A 307 -18.62 -22.19 30.09
N ILE A 308 -18.68 -21.60 28.89
CA ILE A 308 -19.95 -21.22 28.29
C ILE A 308 -20.78 -22.43 27.86
N TYR A 309 -20.15 -23.51 27.38
CA TYR A 309 -20.81 -24.78 27.10
C TYR A 309 -21.32 -25.46 28.37
N THR A 310 -20.52 -25.48 29.42
CA THR A 310 -20.93 -26.02 30.73
C THR A 310 -22.09 -25.21 31.32
N HIS A 311 -22.06 -23.89 31.17
CA HIS A 311 -23.15 -23.02 31.61
C HIS A 311 -24.44 -23.28 30.81
N MET A 312 -24.38 -23.32 29.48
CA MET A 312 -25.56 -23.62 28.65
C MET A 312 -26.16 -24.99 28.98
N LYS A 313 -25.31 -25.99 29.22
CA LYS A 313 -25.73 -27.34 29.60
C LYS A 313 -26.30 -27.40 31.02
N GLY A 314 -25.65 -26.75 31.99
CA GLY A 314 -26.05 -26.81 33.40
C GLY A 314 -27.24 -25.93 33.74
N ALA A 315 -27.24 -24.67 33.30
CA ALA A 315 -28.27 -23.69 33.64
C ALA A 315 -29.49 -23.75 32.71
N HIS A 316 -29.28 -24.10 31.43
CA HIS A 316 -30.34 -24.07 30.42
C HIS A 316 -30.68 -25.44 29.84
N SER A 317 -29.99 -26.52 30.26
CA SER A 317 -30.15 -27.87 29.67
C SER A 317 -29.95 -27.89 28.15
N PHE A 318 -29.18 -26.94 27.62
CA PHE A 318 -28.89 -26.79 26.20
C PHE A 318 -27.46 -27.26 25.91
N ASP A 319 -27.33 -28.34 25.15
CA ASP A 319 -26.05 -28.94 24.79
C ASP A 319 -25.74 -28.67 23.31
N LEU A 320 -25.06 -27.54 23.04
CA LEU A 320 -24.69 -27.16 21.67
C LEU A 320 -23.77 -28.20 21.01
N HIS A 321 -22.88 -28.82 21.78
CA HIS A 321 -21.95 -29.84 21.28
C HIS A 321 -22.72 -31.08 20.82
N HIS A 322 -23.63 -31.60 21.65
CA HIS A 322 -24.48 -32.73 21.27
C HIS A 322 -25.32 -32.42 20.01
N LEU A 323 -25.92 -31.23 19.94
CA LEU A 323 -26.76 -30.82 18.82
C LEU A 323 -25.98 -30.73 17.50
N ARG A 324 -24.74 -30.24 17.57
CA ARG A 324 -23.81 -30.20 16.44
C ARG A 324 -23.47 -31.60 15.93
N THR A 325 -23.11 -32.52 16.85
CA THR A 325 -22.73 -33.89 16.49
C THR A 325 -23.92 -34.67 15.93
N GLU A 326 -25.11 -34.52 16.52
CA GLU A 326 -26.33 -35.20 16.08
C GLU A 326 -26.79 -34.77 14.68
N LEU A 327 -26.66 -33.48 14.35
CA LEU A 327 -27.09 -32.92 13.07
C LEU A 327 -25.95 -32.80 12.03
N ASN A 328 -24.73 -33.19 12.40
CA ASN A 328 -23.52 -33.08 11.57
C ASN A 328 -23.35 -31.68 10.93
N LEU A 329 -23.42 -30.63 11.76
CA LEU A 329 -23.43 -29.23 11.28
C LEU A 329 -22.03 -28.75 10.90
N ARG A 330 -21.87 -28.29 9.65
CA ARG A 330 -20.67 -27.57 9.18
C ARG A 330 -20.55 -26.20 9.85
N PHE A 331 -19.35 -25.61 9.88
CA PHE A 331 -19.10 -24.29 10.50
C PHE A 331 -20.19 -23.24 10.20
N TYR A 332 -20.47 -22.97 8.92
CA TYR A 332 -21.47 -21.95 8.54
C TYR A 332 -22.91 -22.30 8.96
N GLN A 333 -23.24 -23.58 9.06
CA GLN A 333 -24.55 -24.00 9.56
C GLN A 333 -24.64 -23.80 11.07
N GLN A 334 -23.53 -24.01 11.81
CA GLN A 334 -23.45 -23.69 13.24
C GLN A 334 -23.65 -22.18 13.48
N VAL A 335 -22.98 -21.33 12.69
CA VAL A 335 -23.15 -19.87 12.74
C VAL A 335 -24.60 -19.46 12.50
N LYS A 336 -25.23 -19.98 11.45
CA LYS A 336 -26.65 -19.70 11.14
C LYS A 336 -27.58 -20.14 12.27
N LEU A 337 -27.34 -21.31 12.86
CA LEU A 337 -28.15 -21.84 13.94
C LEU A 337 -28.07 -20.95 15.19
N VAL A 338 -26.85 -20.57 15.59
CA VAL A 338 -26.62 -19.69 16.74
C VAL A 338 -27.29 -18.33 16.52
N ASN A 339 -27.11 -17.74 15.34
CA ASN A 339 -27.76 -16.48 14.96
C ASN A 339 -29.28 -16.60 14.93
N PHE A 340 -29.83 -17.71 14.41
CA PHE A 340 -31.26 -17.95 14.41
C PHE A 340 -31.83 -17.98 15.83
N ILE A 341 -31.23 -18.76 16.74
CA ILE A 341 -31.68 -18.87 18.13
C ILE A 341 -31.64 -17.50 18.82
N ARG A 342 -30.51 -16.79 18.70
CA ARG A 342 -30.35 -15.43 19.25
C ARG A 342 -31.40 -14.47 18.69
N ARG A 343 -31.66 -14.52 17.39
CA ARG A 343 -32.64 -13.65 16.73
C ARG A 343 -34.06 -13.95 17.19
N GLN A 344 -34.45 -15.22 17.34
CA GLN A 344 -35.78 -15.59 17.84
C GLN A 344 -35.96 -15.11 19.29
N ILE A 345 -34.98 -15.33 20.16
CA ILE A 345 -35.02 -14.87 21.56
C ILE A 345 -35.08 -13.34 21.64
N HIS A 346 -34.29 -12.63 20.84
CA HIS A 346 -34.32 -11.16 20.76
C HIS A 346 -35.67 -10.62 20.30
N GLN A 347 -36.33 -11.29 19.35
CA GLN A 347 -37.66 -10.94 18.87
C GLN A 347 -38.80 -11.40 19.79
N SER A 348 -38.44 -11.88 20.99
CA SER A 348 -39.36 -12.46 21.97
C SER A 348 -40.23 -13.59 21.38
N ARG A 349 -39.64 -14.46 20.55
CA ARG A 349 -40.31 -15.58 19.87
C ARG A 349 -39.64 -16.90 20.21
N CYS A 350 -40.42 -17.94 20.48
CA CYS A 350 -39.89 -19.28 20.70
C CYS A 350 -39.42 -19.88 19.37
N TYR A 351 -38.17 -20.37 19.30
CA TYR A 351 -37.65 -21.00 18.09
C TYR A 351 -38.29 -22.36 17.77
N GLY A 352 -38.79 -23.09 18.77
CA GLY A 352 -39.39 -24.42 18.59
C GLY A 352 -40.84 -24.38 18.07
N CYS A 353 -41.69 -23.54 18.65
CA CYS A 353 -43.12 -23.47 18.33
C CYS A 353 -43.55 -22.16 17.65
N GLN A 354 -42.64 -21.20 17.51
CA GLN A 354 -42.86 -19.92 16.83
C GLN A 354 -43.88 -18.98 17.51
N GLN A 355 -44.29 -19.25 18.75
CA GLN A 355 -45.13 -18.37 19.57
C GLN A 355 -44.36 -17.12 20.03
N THR A 356 -45.05 -15.98 20.08
CA THR A 356 -44.49 -14.68 20.49
C THR A 356 -44.92 -14.35 21.92
N PHE A 357 -44.01 -13.77 22.68
CA PHE A 357 -44.20 -13.41 24.08
C PHE A 357 -43.90 -11.93 24.32
N PRO A 358 -44.43 -11.33 25.40
CA PRO A 358 -44.19 -9.94 25.77
C PRO A 358 -42.73 -9.61 26.17
N SER A 359 -41.98 -10.59 26.67
CA SER A 359 -40.65 -10.36 27.24
C SER A 359 -39.70 -11.55 27.00
N ARG A 360 -38.39 -11.28 26.97
CA ARG A 360 -37.33 -12.30 26.85
C ARG A 360 -37.45 -13.39 27.93
N ASP A 361 -37.72 -12.99 29.17
CA ASP A 361 -37.87 -13.93 30.29
C ASP A 361 -39.08 -14.87 30.14
N GLU A 362 -40.16 -14.39 29.53
CA GLU A 362 -41.33 -15.23 29.22
C GLU A 362 -41.04 -16.26 28.13
N VAL A 363 -40.29 -15.87 27.08
CA VAL A 363 -39.85 -16.81 26.05
C VAL A 363 -38.97 -17.91 26.64
N ILE A 364 -37.98 -17.53 27.47
CA ILE A 364 -37.04 -18.49 28.07
C ILE A 364 -37.80 -19.45 28.99
N ARG A 365 -38.72 -18.95 29.83
CA ARG A 365 -39.56 -19.80 30.68
C ARG A 365 -40.40 -20.77 29.86
N HIS A 366 -40.98 -20.31 28.75
CA HIS A 366 -41.74 -21.16 27.84
C HIS A 366 -40.88 -22.24 27.18
N ILE A 367 -39.68 -21.88 26.69
CA ILE A 367 -38.75 -22.82 26.07
C ILE A 367 -38.41 -23.96 27.04
N VAL A 368 -38.19 -23.63 28.31
CA VAL A 368 -37.90 -24.61 29.36
C VAL A 368 -39.14 -25.43 29.73
N SER A 369 -40.31 -24.80 29.95
CA SER A 369 -41.52 -25.50 30.42
C SER A 369 -42.10 -26.48 29.40
N GLU A 370 -42.06 -26.12 28.11
CA GLU A 370 -42.55 -26.95 27.00
C GLU A 370 -41.48 -27.92 26.46
N GLY A 371 -40.27 -27.90 27.01
CA GLY A 371 -39.18 -28.76 26.56
C GLY A 371 -38.68 -28.45 25.15
N HIS A 372 -38.77 -27.19 24.70
CA HIS A 372 -38.27 -26.75 23.40
C HIS A 372 -36.76 -26.52 23.37
N VAL A 373 -36.07 -26.60 24.52
CA VAL A 373 -34.63 -26.33 24.66
C VAL A 373 -33.79 -26.97 23.54
N MET A 374 -33.91 -28.29 23.34
CA MET A 374 -33.15 -29.03 22.32
C MET A 374 -33.96 -29.32 21.04
N LYS A 375 -35.22 -28.86 20.96
CA LYS A 375 -36.11 -29.17 19.85
C LYS A 375 -36.05 -28.06 18.80
N LEU A 376 -35.17 -28.22 17.82
CA LEU A 376 -35.05 -27.31 16.70
C LEU A 376 -36.20 -27.49 15.68
N PRO A 377 -36.64 -26.40 15.03
CA PRO A 377 -37.51 -26.51 13.85
C PRO A 377 -36.72 -27.10 12.66
N ASP A 378 -37.46 -27.43 11.60
CA ASP A 378 -36.86 -27.97 10.36
C ASP A 378 -35.73 -27.06 9.82
N ALA A 379 -34.71 -27.68 9.21
CA ALA A 379 -33.54 -26.98 8.68
C ALA A 379 -33.90 -25.86 7.70
N SER A 380 -34.98 -25.99 6.94
CA SER A 380 -35.48 -24.94 6.06
C SER A 380 -35.87 -23.65 6.81
N THR A 381 -36.12 -23.70 8.11
CA THR A 381 -36.52 -22.53 8.91
C THR A 381 -35.31 -21.70 9.36
N TRP A 382 -34.18 -22.35 9.66
CA TRP A 382 -33.01 -21.69 10.27
C TRP A 382 -31.78 -21.68 9.36
N ASN A 383 -31.66 -22.58 8.38
CA ASN A 383 -30.55 -22.60 7.42
C ASN A 383 -30.80 -21.62 6.25
N GLN A 384 -31.17 -20.38 6.56
CA GLN A 384 -31.45 -19.33 5.57
C GLN A 384 -30.27 -18.35 5.44
N PRO A 385 -30.02 -17.76 4.25
CA PRO A 385 -28.90 -16.82 4.05
C PRO A 385 -28.91 -15.61 4.98
N GLN A 386 -30.09 -15.16 5.41
CA GLN A 386 -30.24 -14.04 6.34
C GLN A 386 -29.52 -14.24 7.70
N TYR A 387 -29.22 -15.48 8.09
CA TYR A 387 -28.53 -15.79 9.35
C TYR A 387 -27.01 -15.92 9.22
N TYR A 388 -26.44 -15.60 8.05
CA TYR A 388 -24.99 -15.41 7.90
C TYR A 388 -24.49 -14.19 8.70
N PHE A 389 -25.33 -13.16 8.83
CA PHE A 389 -24.98 -11.96 9.55
C PHE A 389 -25.15 -12.18 11.07
N PRO A 390 -24.13 -11.85 11.89
CA PRO A 390 -24.23 -11.91 13.34
C PRO A 390 -25.45 -11.15 13.86
N THR A 391 -26.16 -11.75 14.82
CA THR A 391 -27.27 -11.05 15.48
C THR A 391 -26.78 -9.93 16.40
N TYR A 392 -25.57 -10.08 16.96
CA TYR A 392 -24.89 -9.10 17.80
C TYR A 392 -23.51 -8.78 17.24
N GLU A 393 -23.06 -7.53 17.44
CA GLU A 393 -21.71 -7.10 17.09
C GLU A 393 -20.68 -7.72 18.06
N ASN A 394 -19.48 -8.04 17.57
CA ASN A 394 -18.37 -8.60 18.36
C ASN A 394 -18.71 -9.91 19.09
N ASP A 395 -19.41 -10.82 18.40
CA ASP A 395 -19.89 -12.07 18.95
C ASP A 395 -18.77 -13.12 19.12
N ALA A 396 -18.12 -13.09 20.29
CA ALA A 396 -17.03 -13.98 20.67
C ALA A 396 -17.35 -15.48 20.55
N LEU A 397 -18.64 -15.85 20.66
CA LEU A 397 -19.08 -17.24 20.54
C LEU A 397 -19.00 -17.71 19.08
N LEU A 398 -19.27 -16.83 18.10
CA LEU A 398 -19.22 -17.20 16.67
C LEU A 398 -17.78 -17.36 16.18
N CYS A 399 -16.83 -16.61 16.74
CA CYS A 399 -15.42 -16.64 16.37
C CYS A 399 -14.70 -17.95 16.77
N THR A 400 -15.27 -18.69 17.71
CA THR A 400 -14.63 -19.85 18.37
C THR A 400 -15.40 -21.16 18.12
N LEU A 401 -16.41 -21.15 17.24
CA LEU A 401 -17.06 -22.38 16.77
C LEU A 401 -16.04 -23.21 15.97
N SER A 402 -15.64 -24.37 16.49
CA SER A 402 -14.69 -25.24 15.79
C SER A 402 -15.32 -25.86 14.53
N ASP A 403 -14.53 -26.06 13.47
CA ASP A 403 -14.84 -27.05 12.43
C ASP A 403 -14.47 -28.42 13.00
N SER A 404 -15.37 -29.39 12.99
CA SER A 404 -15.04 -30.79 13.32
C SER A 404 -14.68 -31.52 12.03
N ASP A 405 -13.80 -30.91 11.25
CA ASP A 405 -13.23 -31.49 10.03
C ASP A 405 -11.77 -31.90 10.29
N ASP A 406 -11.49 -32.47 11.46
CA ASP A 406 -10.23 -33.15 11.80
C ASP A 406 -10.26 -34.64 11.41
N ASP A 407 -11.12 -35.03 10.46
CA ASP A 407 -11.05 -36.35 9.82
C ASP A 407 -10.48 -36.22 8.40
N GLU A 408 -9.23 -36.65 8.24
CA GLU A 408 -8.47 -36.83 6.99
C GLU A 408 -9.13 -37.83 6.01
N SER A 409 -10.34 -37.54 5.51
CA SER A 409 -10.94 -38.31 4.43
C SER A 409 -11.37 -37.40 3.29
N GLY A 410 -10.58 -37.44 2.21
CA GLY A 410 -10.74 -36.65 1.00
C GLY A 410 -11.95 -37.02 0.14
N GLU A 411 -13.16 -37.00 0.68
CA GLU A 411 -14.39 -37.10 -0.09
C GLU A 411 -14.98 -35.71 -0.36
N ARG A 412 -14.90 -35.29 -1.62
CA ARG A 412 -15.59 -34.11 -2.14
C ARG A 412 -17.11 -34.34 -2.11
N HIS A 413 -17.73 -34.14 -0.96
CA HIS A 413 -19.18 -34.13 -0.83
C HIS A 413 -19.76 -32.83 -1.42
N ARG A 414 -20.37 -32.95 -2.62
CA ARG A 414 -21.20 -31.90 -3.23
C ARG A 414 -22.26 -31.43 -2.23
N GLY A 415 -22.30 -30.13 -1.95
CA GLY A 415 -23.34 -29.50 -1.15
C GLY A 415 -23.56 -28.05 -1.56
N GLU A 416 -24.76 -27.79 -2.10
CA GLU A 416 -25.47 -26.54 -2.41
C GLU A 416 -24.64 -25.27 -2.71
N ASP A 417 -24.69 -24.84 -3.98
CA ASP A 417 -24.21 -23.55 -4.46
C ASP A 417 -24.72 -22.41 -3.57
N VAL A 418 -23.78 -21.69 -2.94
CA VAL A 418 -24.07 -20.41 -2.27
C VAL A 418 -24.52 -19.43 -3.35
N PRO A 419 -25.78 -18.95 -3.34
CA PRO A 419 -26.19 -17.94 -4.30
C PRO A 419 -25.46 -16.64 -3.96
N VAL A 420 -24.44 -16.33 -4.76
CA VAL A 420 -23.75 -15.04 -4.74
C VAL A 420 -24.73 -14.00 -5.29
N ILE A 421 -25.37 -13.25 -4.40
CA ILE A 421 -26.17 -12.09 -4.79
C ILE A 421 -25.17 -10.96 -5.08
N ALA A 422 -24.85 -10.76 -6.35
CA ALA A 422 -24.09 -9.60 -6.79
C ALA A 422 -24.87 -8.32 -6.46
N GLU A 423 -24.17 -7.27 -6.02
CA GLU A 423 -24.77 -5.95 -5.89
C GLU A 423 -25.38 -5.51 -7.23
N ASP A 424 -26.59 -4.94 -7.20
CA ASP A 424 -27.29 -4.48 -8.39
C ASP A 424 -26.58 -3.24 -8.98
N ILE A 425 -25.64 -3.50 -9.89
CA ILE A 425 -24.86 -2.51 -10.65
C ILE A 425 -25.65 -1.86 -11.80
N SER A 426 -26.95 -2.13 -11.93
CA SER A 426 -27.76 -1.64 -13.05
C SER A 426 -27.82 -0.12 -13.15
N ASP A 427 -27.60 0.62 -12.05
CA ASP A 427 -27.69 2.08 -12.04
C ASP A 427 -26.52 2.78 -11.33
N LEU A 428 -25.29 2.36 -11.68
CA LEU A 428 -24.04 3.03 -11.28
C LEU A 428 -24.05 4.56 -11.53
N ARG A 429 -24.84 5.03 -12.51
CA ARG A 429 -25.01 6.46 -12.80
C ARG A 429 -25.81 7.18 -11.71
N ALA A 430 -26.85 6.57 -11.17
CA ALA A 430 -27.65 7.13 -10.08
C ALA A 430 -26.83 7.21 -8.78
N LEU A 431 -26.09 6.15 -8.44
CA LEU A 431 -25.15 6.11 -7.31
C LEU A 431 -24.04 7.15 -7.43
N LYS A 432 -23.49 7.36 -8.64
CA LYS A 432 -22.50 8.42 -8.91
C LYS A 432 -23.12 9.83 -8.88
N GLN A 433 -24.44 9.98 -8.97
CA GLN A 433 -25.14 11.27 -8.86
C GLN A 433 -25.53 11.60 -7.42
N SER A 434 -25.87 10.60 -6.60
CA SER A 434 -26.18 10.74 -5.18
C SER A 434 -24.96 10.64 -4.25
N SER A 435 -23.75 10.45 -4.79
CA SER A 435 -22.56 10.27 -3.96
C SER A 435 -22.27 11.50 -3.10
N VAL A 436 -21.90 11.23 -1.84
CA VAL A 436 -21.52 12.25 -0.84
C VAL A 436 -20.40 13.16 -1.37
N LEU A 437 -19.50 12.61 -2.19
CA LEU A 437 -18.43 13.34 -2.86
C LEU A 437 -18.95 14.50 -3.73
N LYS A 438 -20.06 14.32 -4.46
CA LYS A 438 -20.67 15.41 -5.25
C LYS A 438 -21.34 16.47 -4.38
N GLN A 439 -21.91 16.09 -3.24
CA GLN A 439 -22.49 17.05 -2.29
C GLN A 439 -21.38 17.94 -1.67
N LEU A 440 -20.23 17.35 -1.36
CA LEU A 440 -19.07 18.08 -0.85
C LEU A 440 -18.47 19.05 -1.89
N LEU A 441 -18.42 18.66 -3.16
CA LEU A 441 -17.94 19.52 -4.25
C LEU A 441 -18.90 20.69 -4.56
N LYS A 442 -20.22 20.48 -4.44
CA LYS A 442 -21.22 21.54 -4.66
C LYS A 442 -21.14 22.65 -3.60
N ASN A 443 -20.85 22.29 -2.34
CA ASN A 443 -20.74 23.25 -1.25
C ASN A 443 -19.51 24.16 -1.34
N ARG A 444 -18.46 23.78 -2.09
CA ARG A 444 -17.30 24.64 -2.35
C ARG A 444 -17.53 25.70 -3.43
N GLY A 445 -18.50 25.49 -4.33
CA GLY A 445 -18.83 26.44 -5.40
C GLY A 445 -19.72 27.61 -4.97
N SER A 446 -20.24 27.60 -3.73
CA SER A 446 -21.17 28.62 -3.22
C SER A 446 -20.54 29.60 -2.23
N SER A 447 -19.21 29.60 -2.09
CA SER A 447 -18.45 30.53 -1.23
C SER A 447 -17.46 31.39 -2.01
N SER A 448 -17.88 31.92 -3.15
CA SER A 448 -17.22 33.05 -3.82
C SER A 448 -18.16 34.24 -3.87
#